data_AF-A0A814N3Z2-F1
#
_entry.id   AF-A0A814N3Z2-F1
#
_cell.length_a   1.000
_cell.length_b   1.000
_cell.length_c   1.000
_cell.angle_alpha   90.00
_cell.angle_beta   90.00
_cell.angle_gamma   90.00
#
_symmetry.space_group_name_H-M   'P 1'
#
loop_
_entity.id
_entity.type
_entity.pdbx_description
1 polymer ?
#
loop_
_entity_poly.entity_id
_entity_poly.type
_entity_poly.pdbx_seq_one_letter_code
_entity_poly.pdbx_strand_id
1 'polypeptide(L)'
;MRIRQFFSPVDDRYVNGIWNTSLKTAIQEIQKKNNSGLSFEELYRNAYTMVLHKHGEKLYTGTRTVVIDHLVQKVRQDVVDSLNNNFLATLNAAWNDHRTAMVMIRDILMYMDRVYVSGQKLEPVYNLGLILFRDNVVRYTPIRDYLRQTLLDMVAKERRGEVVEK
;
A
#
# COMPACT_ATOMS: atom_id res chain seq x y z
N MET A 1 7.33 34.79 25.62
CA MET A 1 6.48 33.89 26.43
C MET A 1 6.51 32.51 25.78
N ARG A 2 7.30 31.57 26.31
CA ARG A 2 7.39 30.19 25.77
C ARG A 2 6.22 29.39 26.33
N ILE A 3 5.27 29.01 25.47
CA ILE A 3 4.19 28.10 25.82
C ILE A 3 4.83 26.75 26.14
N ARG A 4 4.79 26.35 27.43
CA ARG A 4 5.15 25.00 27.85
C ARG A 4 4.13 24.05 27.22
N GLN A 5 4.56 23.24 26.26
CA GLN A 5 3.78 22.09 25.82
C GLN A 5 3.73 21.11 27.00
N PHE A 6 2.57 21.02 27.64
CA PHE A 6 2.29 19.94 28.58
C PHE A 6 2.15 18.65 27.77
N PHE A 7 3.26 17.92 27.62
CA PHE A 7 3.22 16.53 27.20
C PHE A 7 2.65 15.72 28.36
N SER A 8 1.33 15.53 28.40
CA SER A 8 0.79 14.39 29.14
C SER A 8 1.30 13.13 28.44
N PRO A 9 1.95 12.19 29.14
CA PRO A 9 2.32 10.92 28.54
C PRO A 9 1.03 10.21 28.15
N VAL A 10 0.76 10.17 26.85
CA VAL A 10 -0.31 9.33 26.32
C VAL A 10 0.09 7.89 26.59
N ASP A 11 -0.81 7.14 27.23
CA ASP A 11 -0.59 5.72 27.55
C ASP A 11 -0.29 4.93 26.26
N ASP A 12 0.79 4.14 26.27
CA ASP A 12 1.15 3.23 25.17
C ASP A 12 -0.03 2.32 24.78
N ARG A 13 -0.91 1.96 25.73
CA ARG A 13 -2.14 1.20 25.45
C ARG A 13 -3.10 1.95 24.54
N TYR A 14 -3.25 3.25 24.73
CA TYR A 14 -4.09 4.08 23.88
C TYR A 14 -3.53 4.15 22.45
N VAL A 15 -2.22 4.35 22.30
CA VAL A 15 -1.56 4.36 20.99
C VAL A 15 -1.65 3.01 20.28
N ASN A 16 -1.49 1.92 21.04
CA ASN A 16 -1.71 0.57 20.53
C ASN A 16 -3.16 0.35 20.08
N GLY A 17 -4.12 0.93 20.79
CA GLY A 17 -5.52 0.98 20.39
C GLY A 17 -5.69 1.68 19.04
N ILE A 18 -5.18 2.91 18.89
CA ILE A 18 -5.26 3.69 17.65
C ILE A 18 -4.79 2.88 16.43
N TRP A 19 -3.62 2.25 16.53
CA TRP A 19 -3.11 1.42 15.43
C TRP A 19 -4.03 0.25 15.12
N ASN A 20 -4.37 -0.56 16.13
CA ASN A 20 -5.04 -1.84 15.93
C ASN A 20 -6.51 -1.69 15.52
N THR A 21 -7.23 -0.72 16.09
CA THR A 21 -8.68 -0.60 15.88
C THR A 21 -9.04 0.39 14.77
N SER A 22 -8.23 1.44 14.57
CA SER A 22 -8.54 2.51 13.63
C SER A 22 -7.70 2.42 12.36
N LEU A 23 -6.38 2.66 12.46
CA LEU A 23 -5.54 2.85 11.27
C LEU A 23 -5.36 1.56 10.47
N LYS A 24 -5.08 0.44 11.12
CA LYS A 24 -4.94 -0.87 10.45
C LYS A 24 -6.22 -1.24 9.70
N THR A 25 -7.36 -1.15 10.38
CA THR A 25 -8.68 -1.44 9.82
C THR A 25 -8.98 -0.55 8.62
N ALA A 26 -8.75 0.76 8.73
CA ALA A 26 -8.97 1.70 7.65
C ALA A 26 -8.11 1.41 6.41
N ILE A 27 -6.83 1.06 6.60
CA ILE A 27 -5.95 0.65 5.50
C ILE A 27 -6.51 -0.59 4.80
N GLN A 28 -7.00 -1.58 5.56
CA GLN A 28 -7.62 -2.79 5.00
C GLN A 28 -8.91 -2.47 4.25
N GLU A 29 -9.76 -1.58 4.76
CA GLU A 29 -10.98 -1.17 4.08
C GLU A 29 -10.68 -0.39 2.79
N ILE A 30 -9.64 0.46 2.78
CA ILE A 30 -9.15 1.12 1.56
C ILE A 30 -8.69 0.10 0.52
N GLN A 31 -7.93 -0.91 0.94
CA GLN A 31 -7.47 -2.00 0.05
C GLN A 31 -8.63 -2.83 -0.52
N LYS A 32 -9.73 -2.97 0.23
CA LYS A 32 -10.98 -3.59 -0.24
C LYS A 32 -11.87 -2.65 -1.06
N LYS A 33 -11.41 -1.42 -1.34
CA LYS A 33 -12.17 -0.35 -2.00
C LYS A 33 -13.44 0.08 -1.24
N ASN A 34 -13.48 -0.16 0.08
CA ASN A 34 -14.59 0.21 0.95
C ASN A 34 -14.27 1.47 1.77
N ASN A 35 -13.92 2.57 1.09
CA ASN A 35 -13.45 3.80 1.73
C ASN A 35 -14.53 4.86 2.00
N SER A 36 -15.77 4.65 1.55
CA SER A 36 -16.86 5.63 1.65
C SER A 36 -17.28 5.96 3.09
N GLY A 37 -17.10 5.03 4.02
CA GLY A 37 -17.42 5.21 5.44
C GLY A 37 -16.25 5.75 6.29
N LEU A 38 -15.09 6.03 5.70
CA LEU A 38 -13.90 6.42 6.45
C LEU A 38 -13.82 7.94 6.66
N SER A 39 -13.59 8.36 7.90
CA SER A 39 -13.28 9.75 8.23
C SER A 39 -11.78 10.02 8.04
N PHE A 40 -11.41 10.62 6.90
CA PHE A 40 -10.01 10.96 6.61
C PHE A 40 -9.40 11.92 7.63
N GLU A 41 -10.18 12.85 8.17
CA GLU A 41 -9.73 13.77 9.22
C GLU A 41 -9.38 13.02 10.52
N GLU A 42 -10.25 12.10 10.95
CA GLU A 42 -10.02 11.30 12.15
C GLU A 42 -8.79 10.40 11.98
N LEU A 43 -8.69 9.73 10.84
CA LEU A 43 -7.55 8.85 10.52
C LEU A 43 -6.24 9.64 10.46
N TYR A 44 -6.25 10.82 9.85
CA TYR A 44 -5.08 11.71 9.83
C TYR A 44 -4.69 12.16 11.24
N ARG A 45 -5.66 12.57 12.08
CA ARG A 45 -5.41 12.97 13.48
C ARG A 45 -4.84 11.81 14.31
N ASN A 46 -5.31 10.60 14.07
CA ASN A 46 -4.82 9.38 14.71
C ASN A 46 -3.36 9.09 14.31
N ALA A 47 -3.06 9.14 13.01
CA ALA A 47 -1.70 8.98 12.50
C ALA A 47 -0.75 10.08 13.02
N TYR A 48 -1.21 11.34 13.04
CA TYR A 48 -0.49 12.47 13.61
C TYR A 48 -0.14 12.23 15.09
N THR A 49 -1.12 11.80 15.90
CA THR A 49 -0.93 11.49 17.32
C THR A 49 0.13 10.42 17.52
N MET A 50 0.11 9.33 16.74
CA MET A 50 1.13 8.28 16.83
C MET A 50 2.54 8.83 16.58
N VAL A 51 2.73 9.64 15.54
CA VAL A 51 4.05 10.21 15.20
C VAL A 51 4.49 11.23 16.24
N LEU A 52 3.58 12.07 16.72
CA LEU A 52 3.85 13.07 17.77
C LEU A 52 4.39 12.42 19.04
N HIS A 53 3.79 11.29 19.43
CA HIS A 53 4.18 10.50 20.60
C HIS A 53 5.29 9.49 20.31
N LYS A 54 6.10 9.70 19.26
CA LYS A 54 7.29 8.89 18.92
C LYS A 54 7.02 7.44 18.51
N HIS A 55 5.79 7.09 18.12
CA HIS A 55 5.44 5.77 17.58
C HIS A 55 5.44 5.70 16.04
N GLY A 56 6.26 6.54 15.39
CA GLY A 56 6.39 6.55 13.93
C GLY A 56 6.92 5.24 13.35
N GLU A 57 7.85 4.58 14.03
CA GLU A 57 8.39 3.27 13.62
C GLU A 57 7.32 2.19 13.57
N LYS A 58 6.49 2.15 14.62
CA LYS A 58 5.37 1.21 14.72
C LYS A 58 4.36 1.44 13.62
N LEU A 59 4.03 2.70 13.34
CA LEU A 59 3.11 3.06 12.27
C LEU A 59 3.66 2.65 10.90
N TYR A 60 4.91 3.01 10.61
CA TYR A 60 5.56 2.68 9.33
C TYR A 60 5.67 1.18 9.10
N THR A 61 6.18 0.44 10.09
CA THR A 61 6.33 -1.02 10.03
C THR A 61 4.97 -1.71 9.94
N GLY A 62 4.00 -1.24 10.72
CA GLY A 62 2.63 -1.73 10.67
C GLY A 62 2.00 -1.56 9.29
N THR A 63 2.11 -0.36 8.69
CA THR A 63 1.62 -0.09 7.33
C THR A 63 2.28 -1.00 6.31
N ARG A 64 3.62 -1.18 6.40
CA ARG A 64 4.35 -2.10 5.53
C ARG A 64 3.79 -3.53 5.63
N THR A 65 3.58 -4.04 6.83
CA THR A 65 3.05 -5.40 7.05
C THR A 65 1.64 -5.55 6.47
N VAL A 66 0.74 -4.61 6.74
CA VAL A 66 -0.65 -4.68 6.24
C VAL A 66 -0.69 -4.64 4.70
N VAL A 67 0.18 -3.84 4.07
CA VAL A 67 0.29 -3.82 2.61
C VAL A 67 0.85 -5.13 2.07
N ILE A 68 1.90 -5.69 2.68
CA ILE A 68 2.45 -6.99 2.27
C ILE A 68 1.38 -8.09 2.40
N ASP A 69 0.68 -8.16 3.52
CA ASP A 69 -0.31 -9.20 3.78
C ASP A 69 -1.41 -9.18 2.70
N HIS A 70 -1.94 -7.99 2.38
CA HIS A 70 -2.93 -7.85 1.30
C HIS A 70 -2.38 -8.25 -0.07
N LEU A 71 -1.18 -7.80 -0.42
CA LEU A 71 -0.55 -8.13 -1.70
C LEU A 71 -0.29 -9.63 -1.85
N VAL A 72 0.14 -10.30 -0.79
CA VAL A 72 0.50 -11.73 -0.82
C VAL A 72 -0.75 -12.61 -0.76
N GLN A 73 -1.68 -12.32 0.14
CA GLN A 73 -2.82 -13.20 0.42
C GLN A 73 -3.98 -13.01 -0.55
N LYS A 74 -4.13 -11.82 -1.14
CA LYS A 74 -5.21 -11.53 -2.07
C LYS A 74 -4.70 -11.27 -3.48
N VAL A 75 -3.96 -10.18 -3.67
CA VAL A 75 -3.62 -9.68 -5.01
C VAL A 75 -2.80 -10.68 -5.81
N ARG A 76 -1.75 -11.25 -5.20
CA ARG A 76 -0.91 -12.27 -5.84
C ARG A 76 -1.74 -13.49 -6.23
N GLN A 77 -2.63 -13.95 -5.34
CA GLN A 77 -3.45 -15.13 -5.59
C GLN A 77 -4.38 -14.89 -6.78
N ASP A 78 -5.08 -13.75 -6.81
CA ASP A 78 -5.95 -13.39 -7.94
C ASP A 78 -5.20 -13.35 -9.27
N VAL A 79 -3.99 -12.79 -9.28
CA VAL A 79 -3.17 -12.71 -10.49
C VAL A 79 -2.71 -14.11 -10.92
N VAL A 80 -2.30 -14.97 -9.98
CA VAL A 80 -1.92 -16.36 -10.27
C VAL A 80 -3.10 -17.15 -10.84
N ASP A 81 -4.29 -16.99 -10.28
CA ASP A 81 -5.50 -17.68 -10.74
C ASP A 81 -5.92 -17.21 -12.16
N SER A 82 -5.52 -16.00 -12.54
CA SER A 82 -5.78 -15.42 -13.86
C SER A 82 -4.73 -15.74 -14.94
N LEU A 83 -3.65 -16.48 -14.63
CA LEU A 83 -2.55 -16.71 -15.60
C LEU A 83 -3.08 -17.22 -16.95
N ASN A 84 -3.97 -18.19 -16.94
CA ASN A 84 -4.55 -18.77 -18.16
C ASN A 84 -5.86 -18.10 -18.60
N ASN A 85 -6.30 -17.02 -17.95
CA ASN A 85 -7.55 -16.33 -18.24
C ASN A 85 -7.48 -14.84 -17.90
N ASN A 86 -7.40 -13.98 -18.92
CA ASN A 86 -7.35 -12.51 -18.80
C ASN A 86 -6.21 -11.97 -17.92
N PHE A 87 -5.05 -12.64 -17.94
CA PHE A 87 -3.89 -12.31 -17.10
C PHE A 87 -3.49 -10.83 -17.10
N LEU A 88 -3.25 -10.24 -18.28
CA LEU A 88 -2.79 -8.84 -18.37
C LEU A 88 -3.84 -7.85 -17.88
N ALA A 89 -5.11 -8.12 -18.15
CA ALA A 89 -6.22 -7.30 -17.67
C ALA A 89 -6.31 -7.36 -16.12
N THR A 90 -6.23 -8.56 -15.54
CA THR A 90 -6.25 -8.76 -14.09
C THR A 90 -5.04 -8.10 -13.41
N LEU A 91 -3.83 -8.27 -13.97
CA LEU A 91 -2.62 -7.66 -13.44
C LEU A 91 -2.68 -6.13 -13.50
N ASN A 92 -3.18 -5.57 -14.61
CA ASN A 92 -3.32 -4.12 -14.77
C ASN A 92 -4.41 -3.55 -13.84
N ALA A 93 -5.54 -4.24 -13.68
CA ALA A 93 -6.58 -3.86 -12.72
C ALA A 93 -6.02 -3.85 -11.28
N ALA A 94 -5.34 -4.93 -10.88
CA ALA A 94 -4.67 -5.02 -9.59
C ALA A 94 -3.66 -3.89 -9.35
N TRP A 95 -2.90 -3.52 -10.38
CA TRP A 95 -1.96 -2.39 -10.30
C TRP A 95 -2.66 -1.04 -10.10
N ASN A 96 -3.72 -0.77 -10.86
CA ASN A 96 -4.47 0.47 -10.76
C ASN A 96 -5.19 0.59 -9.41
N ASP A 97 -5.74 -0.52 -8.92
CA ASP A 97 -6.35 -0.60 -7.60
C ASP A 97 -5.34 -0.32 -6.49
N HIS A 98 -4.17 -0.96 -6.57
CA HIS A 98 -3.07 -0.75 -5.62
C HIS A 98 -2.60 0.71 -5.61
N ARG A 99 -2.41 1.32 -6.78
CA ARG A 99 -2.04 2.75 -6.87
C ARG A 99 -3.08 3.64 -6.22
N THR A 100 -4.36 3.39 -6.48
CA THR A 100 -5.48 4.17 -5.93
C THR A 100 -5.53 4.04 -4.41
N ALA A 101 -5.40 2.82 -3.88
CA ALA A 101 -5.32 2.54 -2.45
C ALA A 101 -4.12 3.27 -1.80
N MET A 102 -2.93 3.19 -2.41
CA MET A 102 -1.72 3.79 -1.87
C MET A 102 -1.74 5.32 -1.85
N VAL A 103 -2.45 5.97 -2.78
CA VAL A 103 -2.67 7.43 -2.71
C VAL A 103 -3.47 7.80 -1.46
N MET A 104 -4.58 7.10 -1.19
CA MET A 104 -5.39 7.35 0.01
C MET A 104 -4.63 7.05 1.30
N ILE A 105 -3.88 5.95 1.34
CA ILE A 105 -3.06 5.58 2.50
C ILE A 105 -1.98 6.65 2.75
N ARG A 106 -1.31 7.15 1.70
CA ARG A 106 -0.37 8.26 1.80
C ARG A 106 -1.03 9.51 2.38
N ASP A 107 -2.24 9.84 1.95
CA ASP A 107 -2.94 11.05 2.40
C ASP A 107 -3.28 11.00 3.88
N ILE A 108 -3.71 9.84 4.38
CA ILE A 108 -3.91 9.58 5.81
C ILE A 108 -2.59 9.70 6.59
N LEU A 109 -1.51 9.17 6.03
CA LEU A 109 -0.20 9.07 6.69
C LEU A 109 0.74 10.24 6.36
N MET A 110 0.23 11.34 5.81
CA MET A 110 1.02 12.45 5.28
C MET A 110 1.99 13.05 6.31
N TYR A 111 1.58 13.13 7.58
CA TYR A 111 2.45 13.65 8.63
C TYR A 111 3.62 12.69 8.95
N MET A 112 3.39 11.38 8.88
CA MET A 112 4.46 10.38 9.03
C MET A 112 5.49 10.53 7.92
N ASP A 113 5.06 10.71 6.67
CA ASP A 113 5.96 10.96 5.54
C ASP A 113 6.82 12.21 5.75
N ARG A 114 6.21 13.32 6.19
CA ARG A 114 6.90 14.59 6.37
C ARG A 114 7.89 14.60 7.54
N VAL A 115 7.55 13.92 8.65
CA VAL A 115 8.32 14.04 9.90
C VAL A 115 9.16 12.79 10.16
N TYR A 116 8.53 11.62 10.23
CA TYR A 116 9.22 10.39 10.61
C TYR A 116 10.08 9.84 9.46
N VAL A 117 9.48 9.65 8.29
CA VAL A 117 10.16 9.05 7.12
C VAL A 117 11.32 9.93 6.67
N SER A 118 11.09 11.24 6.51
CA SER A 118 12.13 12.21 6.15
C SER A 118 13.28 12.22 7.17
N GLY A 119 12.97 12.23 8.47
CA GLY A 119 13.97 12.21 9.54
C GLY A 119 14.79 10.92 9.60
N GLN A 120 14.20 9.78 9.26
CA GLN A 120 14.85 8.46 9.27
C GLN A 120 15.43 8.04 7.91
N LYS A 121 15.31 8.89 6.87
CA LYS A 121 15.72 8.58 5.48
C LYS A 121 15.11 7.26 4.95
N LEU A 122 13.86 7.01 5.31
CA LEU A 122 13.10 5.86 4.84
C LEU A 122 12.39 6.17 3.52
N GLU A 123 11.84 5.14 2.87
CA GLU A 123 11.03 5.32 1.68
C GLU A 123 9.67 5.96 2.02
N PRO A 124 9.23 7.01 1.31
CA PRO A 124 7.88 7.54 1.43
C PRO A 124 6.81 6.48 1.20
N VAL A 125 5.66 6.61 1.86
CA VAL A 125 4.58 5.60 1.84
C VAL A 125 4.19 5.20 0.42
N TYR A 126 4.09 6.14 -0.51
CA TYR A 126 3.77 5.82 -1.90
C TYR A 126 4.85 4.95 -2.56
N ASN A 127 6.13 5.33 -2.44
CA ASN A 127 7.26 4.59 -2.99
C ASN A 127 7.41 3.21 -2.37
N LEU A 128 7.22 3.11 -1.05
CA LEU A 128 7.14 1.85 -0.33
C LEU A 128 6.09 0.95 -0.99
N GLY A 129 4.89 1.48 -1.27
CA GLY A 129 3.84 0.75 -2.00
C GLY A 129 4.29 0.21 -3.36
N LEU A 130 5.04 1.00 -4.16
CA LEU A 130 5.57 0.56 -5.45
C LEU A 130 6.56 -0.59 -5.30
N ILE A 131 7.50 -0.47 -4.34
CA ILE A 131 8.50 -1.50 -4.04
C ILE A 131 7.80 -2.80 -3.61
N LEU A 132 6.82 -2.69 -2.71
CA LEU A 132 6.10 -3.86 -2.22
C LEU A 132 5.32 -4.57 -3.32
N PHE A 133 4.63 -3.84 -4.20
CA PHE A 133 3.92 -4.44 -5.34
C PHE A 133 4.89 -5.09 -6.33
N ARG A 134 6.01 -4.41 -6.64
CA ARG A 134 7.06 -4.95 -7.52
C ARG A 134 7.58 -6.27 -6.98
N ASP A 135 7.97 -6.31 -5.71
CA ASP A 135 8.66 -7.47 -5.14
C ASP A 135 7.70 -8.62 -4.79
N ASN A 136 6.47 -8.30 -4.39
CA ASN A 136 5.50 -9.31 -3.95
C ASN A 136 4.51 -9.74 -5.03
N VAL A 137 4.34 -9.00 -6.13
CA VAL A 137 3.40 -9.37 -7.20
C VAL A 137 4.14 -9.54 -8.53
N VAL A 138 4.69 -8.46 -9.08
CA VAL A 138 5.26 -8.48 -10.45
C VAL A 138 6.48 -9.39 -10.57
N ARG A 139 7.36 -9.40 -9.56
CA ARG A 139 8.59 -10.21 -9.54
C ARG A 139 8.42 -11.58 -8.91
N TYR A 140 7.21 -11.93 -8.47
CA TYR A 140 6.93 -13.28 -8.01
C TYR A 140 7.11 -14.26 -9.18
N THR A 141 7.94 -15.29 -9.00
CA THR A 141 8.51 -16.10 -10.11
C THR A 141 7.47 -16.56 -11.14
N PRO A 142 6.32 -17.17 -10.76
CA PRO A 142 5.30 -17.58 -11.74
C PRO A 142 4.73 -16.41 -12.55
N ILE A 143 4.40 -15.29 -11.89
CA ILE A 143 3.85 -14.09 -12.53
C ILE A 143 4.89 -13.45 -13.44
N ARG A 144 6.13 -13.31 -12.96
CA ARG A 144 7.24 -12.69 -13.69
C ARG A 144 7.54 -13.41 -15.00
N ASP A 145 7.69 -14.73 -14.92
CA ASP A 145 8.08 -15.53 -16.07
C ASP A 145 6.93 -15.60 -17.10
N TYR A 146 5.69 -15.71 -16.62
CA TYR A 146 4.51 -15.66 -17.47
C TYR A 146 4.34 -14.29 -18.14
N LEU A 147 4.45 -13.20 -17.40
CA LEU A 147 4.39 -11.83 -17.94
C LEU A 147 5.42 -11.60 -19.03
N ARG A 148 6.67 -12.03 -18.80
CA ARG A 148 7.72 -11.93 -19.81
C ARG A 148 7.35 -12.69 -21.08
N GLN A 149 6.88 -13.93 -20.94
CA GLN A 149 6.50 -14.76 -22.09
C GLN A 149 5.33 -14.14 -22.86
N THR A 150 4.25 -13.75 -22.17
CA THR A 150 3.07 -13.13 -22.78
C THR A 150 3.43 -11.89 -23.58
N LEU A 151 4.24 -10.98 -23.02
CA LEU A 151 4.61 -9.74 -23.71
C LEU A 151 5.49 -10.01 -24.94
N LEU A 152 6.45 -10.94 -24.84
CA LEU A 152 7.30 -11.32 -25.98
C LEU A 152 6.47 -11.98 -27.09
N ASP A 153 5.51 -12.83 -26.74
CA ASP A 153 4.63 -13.49 -27.70
C ASP A 153 3.72 -12.49 -28.41
N MET A 154 3.19 -11.48 -27.70
CA MET A 154 2.41 -10.40 -28.32
C MET A 154 3.25 -9.60 -29.32
N VAL A 155 4.48 -9.21 -28.97
CA VAL A 155 5.39 -8.53 -29.90
C VAL A 155 5.71 -9.39 -31.11
N ALA A 156 5.92 -10.70 -30.93
CA ALA A 156 6.18 -11.63 -32.02
C ALA A 156 4.98 -11.80 -32.96
N LYS A 157 3.75 -11.85 -32.41
CA LYS A 157 2.49 -11.89 -33.16
C LYS A 157 2.29 -10.62 -33.99
N GLU A 158 2.47 -9.46 -33.37
CA GLU A 158 2.37 -8.17 -34.08
C GLU A 158 3.37 -8.08 -35.24
N ARG A 159 4.62 -8.52 -35.03
CA ARG A 159 5.64 -8.58 -36.10
C ARG A 159 5.28 -9.52 -37.25
N ARG A 160 4.40 -10.50 -37.04
CA ARG A 160 3.86 -11.38 -38.09
C ARG A 160 2.62 -10.82 -38.76
N GLY A 161 2.15 -9.63 -38.37
CA GLY A 161 0.95 -9.00 -38.89
C GLY A 161 -0.35 -9.48 -38.21
N GLU A 162 -0.26 -10.21 -37.10
CA GLU A 162 -1.43 -10.58 -36.30
C GLU A 162 -1.89 -9.39 -35.44
N VAL A 163 -3.21 -9.21 -35.30
CA VAL A 163 -3.77 -8.19 -34.40
C VAL A 163 -3.62 -8.67 -32.96
N VAL A 164 -2.94 -7.88 -32.13
CA VAL A 164 -2.83 -8.09 -30.69
C VAL A 164 -3.71 -7.09 -29.94
N GLU A 165 -4.33 -7.55 -28.84
CA GLU A 165 -5.03 -6.66 -27.92
C GLU A 165 -4.04 -5.64 -27.35
N LYS A 166 -4.43 -4.37 -27.36
CA LYS A 166 -3.63 -3.24 -26.86
C LYS A 166 -3.93 -2.94 -25.39
#